data_AF-A0A0D8XKD1-F1
#
_entry.id   AF-A0A0D8XKD1-F1
#
_cell.length_a   1.000
_cell.length_b   1.000
_cell.length_c   1.000
_cell.angle_alpha   90.00
_cell.angle_beta   90.00
_cell.angle_gamma   90.00
#
_symmetry.space_group_name_H-M   'P 1'
#
loop_
_entity.id
_entity.type
_entity.pdbx_description
1 polymer ?
#
loop_
_entity_poly.entity_id
_entity_poly.type
_entity_poly.pdbx_seq_one_letter_code
_entity_poly.pdbx_strand_id
1 'polypeptide(L)'
;MRNCPSPGVPLSTHVPPSTVEAIRIDISRTFSNNQYLRLERFRNGLGRMLYTLAQYVPSVGYCQGINFVAALILLVIKDESKATDLLIHMVRQRQDYYNDTMSGLRRDTRVLQVILA
;
A
#
# COMPACT_ATOMS: atom_id res chain seq x y z
N MET A 1 24.87 -4.83 -10.22
CA MET A 1 24.02 -5.05 -11.41
C MET A 1 22.63 -4.51 -11.08
N ARG A 2 22.17 -3.53 -11.86
CA ARG A 2 20.88 -2.87 -11.72
C ARG A 2 19.81 -3.81 -12.28
N ASN A 3 18.84 -4.24 -11.48
CA ASN A 3 17.67 -5.00 -11.94
C ASN A 3 16.45 -4.09 -11.75
N CYS A 4 16.13 -3.26 -12.74
CA CYS A 4 15.13 -3.52 -13.81
C CYS A 4 13.70 -3.50 -13.27
N PRO A 5 12.89 -2.47 -13.57
CA PRO A 5 11.46 -2.50 -13.30
C PRO A 5 10.80 -3.56 -14.20
N SER A 6 9.79 -4.25 -13.68
CA SER A 6 9.04 -5.29 -14.40
C SER A 6 8.46 -4.73 -15.72
N PRO A 7 8.60 -5.42 -16.88
CA PRO A 7 8.14 -4.91 -18.16
C PRO A 7 6.61 -4.83 -18.23
N GLY A 8 6.06 -3.67 -18.57
CA GLY A 8 4.71 -3.56 -19.15
C GLY A 8 3.56 -3.12 -18.25
N VAL A 9 3.79 -2.63 -17.03
CA VAL A 9 2.69 -2.00 -16.27
C VAL A 9 2.48 -0.56 -16.73
N PRO A 10 1.24 -0.13 -17.06
CA PRO A 10 0.92 1.28 -17.24
C PRO A 10 1.07 2.02 -15.90
N LEU A 11 2.12 2.82 -15.79
CA LEU A 11 2.29 3.79 -14.72
C LEU A 11 1.31 4.96 -14.94
N SER A 12 0.46 5.27 -13.98
CA SER A 12 -0.18 6.58 -13.98
C SER A 12 0.90 7.64 -13.74
N THR A 13 1.04 8.57 -14.67
CA THR A 13 1.97 9.71 -14.56
C THR A 13 1.47 10.78 -13.59
N HIS A 14 0.21 10.72 -13.17
CA HIS A 14 -0.39 11.72 -12.29
C HIS A 14 -1.16 11.07 -11.13
N VAL A 15 -0.52 11.06 -9.96
CA VAL A 15 -1.19 10.72 -8.69
C VAL A 15 -1.90 11.97 -8.16
N PRO A 16 -3.20 11.92 -7.81
CA PRO A 16 -3.93 13.08 -7.32
C PRO A 16 -3.26 13.72 -6.08
N PRO A 17 -3.24 15.06 -5.94
CA PRO A 17 -2.67 15.72 -4.77
C PRO A 17 -3.33 15.27 -3.45
N SER A 18 -4.62 14.96 -3.47
CA SER A 18 -5.35 14.42 -2.32
C SER A 18 -4.80 13.07 -1.86
N THR A 19 -4.42 12.19 -2.79
CA THR A 19 -3.77 10.90 -2.50
C THR A 19 -2.41 11.12 -1.83
N VAL A 20 -1.60 12.05 -2.36
CA VAL A 20 -0.29 12.39 -1.78
C VAL A 20 -0.44 12.92 -0.35
N GLU A 21 -1.43 13.78 -0.13
CA GLU A 21 -1.72 14.33 1.20
C GLU A 21 -2.19 13.25 2.18
N ALA A 22 -3.07 12.35 1.75
CA ALA A 22 -3.51 11.22 2.55
C ALA A 22 -2.34 10.31 2.97
N ILE A 23 -1.44 10.00 2.03
CA ILE A 23 -0.21 9.25 2.32
C ILE A 23 0.64 9.98 3.36
N ARG A 24 0.84 11.30 3.20
CA ARG A 24 1.65 12.13 4.11
C ARG A 24 1.11 12.09 5.55
N ILE A 25 -0.21 12.27 5.70
CA ILE A 25 -0.89 12.20 7.00
C ILE A 25 -0.67 10.82 7.63
N ASP A 26 -0.86 9.75 6.85
CA ASP A 26 -0.84 8.38 7.38
C ASP A 26 0.56 7.90 7.77
N ILE A 27 1.62 8.33 7.07
CA ILE A 27 3.00 8.01 7.44
C ILE A 27 3.30 8.42 8.88
N SER A 28 2.82 9.59 9.32
CA SER A 28 3.09 10.11 10.66
C SER A 28 2.53 9.23 11.79
N ARG A 29 1.39 8.57 11.53
CA ARG A 29 0.69 7.68 12.47
C ARG A 29 0.98 6.19 12.25
N THR A 30 1.77 5.83 11.23
CA THR A 30 2.10 4.43 10.92
C THR A 30 3.18 3.90 11.87
N PHE A 31 2.80 3.01 12.78
CA PHE A 31 3.70 2.41 13.78
C PHE A 31 4.65 3.44 14.42
N SER A 32 4.11 4.57 14.88
CA SER A 32 4.89 5.72 15.38
C SER A 32 5.89 5.39 16.50
N ASN A 33 5.60 4.34 17.28
CA ASN A 33 6.46 3.86 18.37
C ASN A 33 7.55 2.86 17.91
N ASN A 34 7.58 2.46 16.64
CA ASN A 34 8.57 1.51 16.12
C ASN A 34 9.92 2.20 15.87
N GLN A 35 10.99 1.65 16.45
CA GLN A 35 12.34 2.22 16.37
C GLN A 35 12.86 2.42 14.93
N TYR A 36 12.52 1.51 14.01
CA TYR A 36 13.00 1.59 12.63
C TYR A 36 12.19 2.62 11.83
N LEU A 37 10.87 2.63 11.97
CA LEU A 37 10.00 3.59 11.28
C LEU A 37 10.08 5.01 11.83
N ARG A 38 10.73 5.23 12.97
CA ARG A 38 11.10 6.59 13.41
C ARG A 38 12.22 7.20 12.57
N LEU A 39 13.07 6.39 11.93
CA LEU A 39 14.14 6.90 11.09
C LEU A 39 13.57 7.44 9.78
N GLU A 40 13.99 8.63 9.40
CA GLU A 40 13.47 9.34 8.23
C GLU A 40 13.61 8.53 6.93
N ARG A 41 14.73 7.82 6.75
CA ARG A 41 14.95 6.95 5.59
C ARG A 41 13.85 5.91 5.39
N PHE A 42 13.34 5.31 6.46
CA PHE A 42 12.29 4.29 6.39
C PHE A 42 10.91 4.93 6.18
N ARG A 43 10.64 6.12 6.74
CA ARG A 43 9.41 6.89 6.45
C ARG A 43 9.34 7.33 5.00
N ASN A 44 10.46 7.80 4.47
CA ASN A 44 10.56 8.21 3.07
C ASN A 44 10.42 7.00 2.13
N GLY A 45 11.02 5.85 2.49
CA GLY A 45 10.82 4.59 1.76
C GLY A 45 9.37 4.11 1.76
N LEU A 46 8.70 4.16 2.92
CA LEU A 46 7.28 3.86 3.03
C LEU A 46 6.43 4.81 2.17
N GLY A 47 6.73 6.10 2.18
CA GLY A 47 6.03 7.08 1.35
C GLY A 47 6.20 6.83 -0.14
N ARG A 48 7.42 6.53 -0.60
CA ARG A 48 7.68 6.15 -2.00
C ARG A 48 6.92 4.88 -2.37
N MET A 49 6.97 3.85 -1.54
CA MET A 49 6.26 2.58 -1.74
C MET A 49 4.73 2.78 -1.89
N LEU A 50 4.12 3.61 -1.04
CA LEU A 50 2.68 3.92 -1.12
C LEU A 50 2.33 4.79 -2.34
N TYR A 51 3.19 5.74 -2.70
CA TYR A 51 3.03 6.54 -3.91
C TYR A 51 3.12 5.66 -5.16
N THR A 52 4.11 4.77 -5.23
CA THR A 52 4.27 3.82 -6.32
C THR A 52 3.08 2.86 -6.42
N LEU A 53 2.52 2.41 -5.30
CA LEU A 53 1.26 1.64 -5.32
C LEU A 53 0.14 2.40 -6.06
N ALA A 54 -0.08 3.67 -5.72
CA ALA A 54 -1.09 4.51 -6.35
C ALA A 54 -0.84 4.73 -7.86
N GLN A 55 0.43 4.76 -8.28
CA GLN A 55 0.78 4.81 -9.71
C GLN A 55 0.49 3.50 -10.46
N TYR A 56 0.76 2.36 -9.83
CA TYR A 56 0.68 1.03 -10.44
C TYR A 56 -0.73 0.40 -10.37
N VAL A 57 -1.58 0.88 -9.47
CA VAL A 57 -2.98 0.43 -9.31
C VAL A 57 -3.93 1.66 -9.17
N PRO A 58 -4.11 2.48 -10.23
CA PRO A 58 -4.87 3.73 -10.13
C PRO A 58 -6.36 3.54 -9.78
N SER A 59 -6.94 2.38 -10.09
CA SER A 59 -8.30 1.98 -9.71
C SER A 59 -8.50 1.89 -8.20
N VAL A 60 -7.43 1.65 -7.45
CA VAL A 60 -7.40 1.64 -5.99
C VAL A 60 -6.86 2.97 -5.45
N GLY A 61 -5.82 3.51 -6.09
CA GLY A 61 -5.15 4.71 -5.61
C GLY A 61 -4.54 4.47 -4.23
N TYR A 62 -5.11 5.09 -3.20
CA TYR A 62 -4.69 4.93 -1.80
C TYR A 62 -5.89 4.61 -0.90
N CYS A 63 -5.89 3.40 -0.34
CA CYS A 63 -6.87 2.96 0.66
C CYS A 63 -6.32 3.19 2.06
N GLN A 64 -7.01 3.98 2.88
CA GLN A 64 -6.61 4.23 4.27
C GLN A 64 -6.45 2.92 5.05
N GLY A 65 -5.32 2.74 5.73
CA GLY A 65 -4.97 1.50 6.43
C GLY A 65 -3.93 0.64 5.69
N ILE A 66 -3.80 0.78 4.36
CA ILE A 66 -2.77 0.04 3.60
C ILE A 66 -1.34 0.43 4.00
N ASN A 67 -1.17 1.63 4.57
CA ASN A 67 0.09 2.11 5.14
C ASN A 67 0.68 1.16 6.20
N PHE A 68 -0.16 0.55 7.04
CA PHE A 68 0.31 -0.39 8.06
C PHE A 68 0.78 -1.71 7.43
N VAL A 69 0.09 -2.20 6.41
CA VAL A 69 0.49 -3.41 5.68
C VAL A 69 1.79 -3.18 4.93
N ALA A 70 1.91 -2.04 4.24
CA ALA A 70 3.13 -1.65 3.54
C ALA A 70 4.32 -1.52 4.50
N ALA A 71 4.12 -0.90 5.67
CA ALA A 71 5.15 -0.76 6.68
C ALA A 71 5.58 -2.11 7.26
N LEU A 72 4.65 -3.03 7.50
CA LEU A 72 4.97 -4.39 7.94
C LEU A 72 5.81 -5.13 6.88
N ILE A 73 5.40 -5.08 5.62
CA ILE A 73 6.15 -5.69 4.50
C ILE A 73 7.57 -5.09 4.45
N LEU A 74 7.70 -3.76 4.51
CA LEU A 74 9.00 -3.09 4.46
C LEU A 74 9.91 -3.48 5.64
N LEU A 75 9.35 -3.63 6.85
CA LEU A 75 10.09 -4.07 8.03
C LEU A 75 10.60 -5.52 7.93
N VAL A 76 9.82 -6.40 7.30
CA VAL A 76 10.18 -7.82 7.13
C VAL A 76 11.17 -8.00 5.98
N ILE A 77 10.88 -7.43 4.82
CA ILE A 77 11.70 -7.63 3.61
C ILE A 77 13.00 -6.82 3.65
N LYS A 78 12.99 -5.63 4.27
CA LYS A 78 14.16 -4.73 4.40
C LYS A 78 14.80 -4.32 3.06
N ASP A 79 14.07 -4.49 1.96
CA ASP A 79 14.41 -4.06 0.60
C ASP A 79 13.18 -3.37 0.02
N GLU A 80 13.31 -2.07 -0.28
CA GLU A 80 12.20 -1.23 -0.71
C GLU A 80 11.60 -1.68 -2.04
N SER A 81 12.43 -2.11 -3.00
CA SER A 81 11.96 -2.54 -4.32
C SER A 81 11.12 -3.81 -4.21
N LYS A 82 11.68 -4.83 -3.54
CA LYS A 82 10.97 -6.11 -3.33
C LYS A 82 9.71 -5.94 -2.50
N ALA A 83 9.76 -5.07 -1.48
CA ALA A 83 8.61 -4.75 -0.65
C ALA A 83 7.50 -4.09 -1.48
N THR A 84 7.86 -3.15 -2.35
CA THR A 84 6.93 -2.44 -3.24
C THR A 84 6.30 -3.40 -4.25
N ASP A 85 7.11 -4.25 -4.89
CA ASP A 85 6.62 -5.25 -5.85
C ASP A 85 5.63 -6.21 -5.19
N LEU A 86 5.93 -6.68 -3.97
CA LEU A 86 5.03 -7.54 -3.21
C LEU A 86 3.70 -6.83 -2.88
N LEU A 87 3.75 -5.59 -2.39
CA LEU A 87 2.55 -4.82 -2.06
C LEU A 87 1.66 -4.63 -3.29
N ILE A 88 2.25 -4.23 -4.42
CA ILE A 88 1.53 -4.05 -5.69
C ILE A 88 0.89 -5.36 -6.14
N HIS A 89 1.64 -6.47 -6.09
CA HIS A 89 1.09 -7.77 -6.46
C HIS A 89 -0.09 -8.16 -5.58
N MET A 90 0.04 -8.00 -4.26
CA MET A 90 -1.02 -8.33 -3.30
C MET A 90 -2.30 -7.50 -3.55
N VAL A 91 -2.17 -6.18 -3.72
CA VAL A 91 -3.32 -5.29 -3.95
C VAL A 91 -3.98 -5.59 -5.30
N ARG A 92 -3.21 -5.95 -6.34
CA ARG A 92 -3.77 -6.31 -7.64
C ARG A 92 -4.65 -7.56 -7.61
N GLN A 93 -4.30 -8.54 -6.80
CA GLN A 93 -5.08 -9.77 -6.65
C GLN A 93 -6.42 -9.52 -5.93
N ARG A 94 -6.55 -8.42 -5.18
CA ARG A 94 -7.72 -8.10 -4.35
C ARG A 94 -8.13 -6.63 -4.47
N GLN A 95 -8.21 -6.09 -5.68
CA GLN A 95 -8.56 -4.67 -5.89
C GLN A 95 -9.94 -4.31 -5.30
N ASP A 96 -10.86 -5.28 -5.28
CA ASP A 96 -12.19 -5.20 -4.69
C ASP A 96 -12.18 -5.03 -3.16
N TYR A 97 -11.04 -5.24 -2.49
CA TYR A 97 -10.88 -4.96 -1.06
C TYR A 97 -10.50 -3.51 -0.79
N TYR A 98 -9.85 -2.86 -1.76
CA TYR A 98 -9.17 -1.58 -1.54
C TYR A 98 -9.75 -0.44 -2.37
N ASN A 99 -10.65 -0.71 -3.31
CA ASN A 99 -11.38 0.32 -4.05
C ASN A 99 -12.48 0.98 -3.19
N ASP A 100 -13.06 2.07 -3.70
CA ASP A 100 -14.07 2.87 -2.98
C ASP A 100 -15.32 2.09 -2.55
N THR A 101 -15.68 1.03 -3.27
CA THR A 101 -16.85 0.21 -2.94
C THR A 101 -16.57 -0.83 -1.85
N MET A 102 -15.30 -1.20 -1.68
CA MET A 102 -14.81 -2.28 -0.82
C MET A 102 -15.66 -3.56 -0.93
N SER A 103 -16.13 -3.88 -2.14
CA SER A 103 -17.14 -4.92 -2.37
C SER A 103 -16.69 -6.32 -1.92
N GLY A 104 -15.41 -6.65 -2.12
CA GLY A 104 -14.81 -7.90 -1.64
C GLY A 104 -14.78 -7.99 -0.12
N LEU A 105 -14.31 -6.93 0.53
CA LEU A 105 -14.28 -6.86 2.00
C LEU A 105 -15.68 -6.97 2.61
N ARG A 106 -16.67 -6.26 2.04
CA ARG A 106 -18.06 -6.31 2.51
C ARG A 106 -18.65 -7.71 2.37
N ARG A 107 -18.36 -8.40 1.27
CA ARG A 107 -18.80 -9.78 1.04
C ARG A 107 -18.24 -10.72 2.11
N ASP A 108 -16.93 -10.68 2.35
CA ASP A 108 -16.29 -11.57 3.33
C ASP A 108 -16.68 -11.23 4.76
N THR A 109 -16.88 -9.94 5.08
CA THR A 109 -17.40 -9.53 6.39
C THR A 109 -18.79 -10.12 6.62
N ARG A 110 -19.65 -10.18 5.60
CA ARG A 110 -20.97 -10.80 5.69
C ARG A 110 -20.87 -12.31 5.92
N VAL A 111 -19.95 -13.00 5.24
CA VAL A 111 -19.70 -14.42 5.47
C VAL A 111 -19.20 -14.66 6.90
N LEU A 112 -18.26 -13.84 7.38
CA LEU A 112 -17.77 -13.93 8.76
C LEU A 112 -18.89 -13.74 9.78
N GLN A 113 -19.80 -12.79 9.56
CA GLN A 113 -20.99 -12.60 10.42
C GLN A 113 -21.88 -13.84 10.48
N VAL A 114 -22.03 -14.58 9.37
CA VAL A 114 -22.82 -15.82 9.33
C VAL A 114 -22.10 -16.95 10.06
N ILE A 115 -20.77 -17.01 10.00
CA ILE A 115 -19.98 -18.02 10.72
C ILE A 115 -20.00 -17.80 12.24
N LEU A 116 -20.05 -16.53 12.68
CA LEU A 116 -20.06 -16.16 14.09
C LEU A 116 -21.46 -16.12 14.72
N ALA A 117 -22.51 -16.31 13.93
CA ALA A 117 -23.90 -16.37 14.40
C ALA A 117 -24.26 -17.78 14.87
#